data_AF-A0A920R696-F1
#
_entry.id   AF-A0A920R696-F1
#
_cell.length_a   1.000
_cell.length_b   1.000
_cell.length_c   1.000
_cell.angle_alpha   90.00
_cell.angle_beta   90.00
_cell.angle_gamma   90.00
#
_symmetry.space_group_name_H-M   'P 1'
#
loop_
_entity.id
_entity.type
_entity.pdbx_description
1 polymer ?
#
loop_
_entity_poly.entity_id
_entity_poly.type
_entity_poly.pdbx_seq_one_letter_code
_entity_poly.pdbx_strand_id
1 'polypeptide(L)'
;MLSAKKQNLLGLSRAKLNTLFNELGEKSFRADQVMKWIHQRGVTDIDAMTDISKSLREILKERTEIRLPKIVEDFPFQRWKLQVDHRS
;
A
#
# COMPACT_ATOMS: atom_id res chain seq x y z
N MET A 1 14.43 11.55 -15.09
CA MET A 1 14.70 11.99 -13.71
C MET A 1 14.21 10.91 -12.76
N LEU A 2 15.13 10.17 -12.14
CA LEU A 2 14.82 9.03 -11.28
C LEU A 2 14.22 9.55 -9.97
N SER A 3 12.89 9.61 -9.89
CA SER A 3 12.16 9.90 -8.65
C SER A 3 12.66 8.92 -7.60
N ALA A 4 13.31 9.42 -6.54
CA ALA A 4 13.72 8.62 -5.40
C ALA A 4 12.55 7.71 -5.00
N LYS A 5 12.75 6.40 -5.13
CA LYS A 5 11.69 5.41 -5.10
C LYS A 5 11.25 5.22 -3.65
N LYS A 6 10.36 6.10 -3.17
CA LYS A 6 9.75 5.98 -1.84
C LYS A 6 9.04 4.63 -1.75
N GLN A 7 9.25 3.94 -0.64
CA GLN A 7 8.70 2.60 -0.47
C GLN A 7 7.20 2.68 -0.20
N ASN A 8 6.39 2.00 -1.01
CA ASN A 8 4.93 2.04 -0.86
C ASN A 8 4.46 1.15 0.30
N LEU A 9 3.99 1.74 1.40
CA LEU A 9 3.56 1.01 2.61
C LEU A 9 2.34 0.11 2.36
N LEU A 10 1.46 0.47 1.42
CA LEU A 10 0.20 -0.23 1.18
C LEU A 10 0.40 -1.65 0.61
N GLY A 11 1.56 -1.89 -0.03
CA GLY A 11 1.95 -3.20 -0.56
C GLY A 11 2.90 -4.00 0.34
N LEU A 12 3.21 -3.51 1.56
CA LEU A 12 4.15 -4.18 2.45
C LEU A 12 3.43 -5.19 3.36
N SER A 13 4.02 -6.38 3.47
CA SER A 13 3.60 -7.36 4.48
C SER A 13 4.06 -6.93 5.88
N ARG A 14 3.46 -7.55 6.92
CA ARG A 14 3.83 -7.32 8.33
C ARG A 14 5.33 -7.42 8.58
N ALA A 15 5.96 -8.43 7.99
CA ALA A 15 7.40 -8.64 8.12
C ALA A 15 8.20 -7.46 7.58
N LYS A 16 7.84 -6.95 6.39
CA LYS A 16 8.53 -5.80 5.78
C LYS A 16 8.32 -4.52 6.58
N LEU A 17 7.12 -4.28 7.10
CA LEU A 17 6.86 -3.17 8.02
C LEU A 17 7.72 -3.29 9.28
N ASN A 18 7.76 -4.46 9.92
CA ASN A 18 8.60 -4.67 11.10
C ASN A 18 10.08 -4.40 10.83
N THR A 19 10.62 -4.85 9.69
CA THR A 19 11.99 -4.54 9.28
C THR A 19 12.20 -3.04 9.12
N LEU A 20 11.29 -2.35 8.44
CA LEU A 20 11.37 -0.89 8.22
C LEU A 20 11.38 -0.13 9.55
N PHE A 21 10.51 -0.51 10.48
CA PHE A 21 10.46 0.11 11.81
C PHE A 21 11.70 -0.24 12.65
N ASN A 22 12.22 -1.46 12.57
CA ASN A 22 13.48 -1.83 13.23
C ASN A 22 14.67 -1.02 12.67
N GLU A 23 14.74 -0.79 11.36
CA GLU A 23 15.77 0.05 10.72
C GLU A 23 15.67 1.52 11.16
N LEU A 24 14.46 1.97 11.49
CA LEU A 24 14.20 3.31 12.05
C LEU A 24 14.48 3.41 13.56
N GLY A 25 14.85 2.32 14.22
CA GLY A 25 15.03 2.27 15.68
C GLY A 25 13.72 2.33 16.46
N GLU A 26 12.59 2.10 15.79
CA GLU A 26 11.26 2.11 16.39
C GLU A 26 10.81 0.68 16.74
N LYS A 27 9.95 0.57 17.75
CA LYS A 27 9.48 -0.75 18.21
C LYS A 27 8.50 -1.36 17.22
N SER A 28 8.53 -2.69 17.10
CA SER A 28 7.68 -3.47 16.20
C SER A 28 6.17 -3.28 16.46
N PHE A 29 5.76 -2.90 17.67
CA PHE A 29 4.35 -2.59 17.96
C PHE A 29 3.84 -1.35 17.18
N ARG A 30 4.72 -0.40 16.83
CA ARG A 30 4.37 0.79 16.03
C ARG A 30 4.00 0.38 14.61
N ALA A 31 4.71 -0.60 14.04
CA ALA A 31 4.38 -1.18 12.74
C ALA A 31 2.98 -1.83 12.75
N ASP A 32 2.63 -2.53 13.83
CA ASP A 32 1.30 -3.13 13.99
C ASP A 32 0.19 -2.07 14.10
N GLN A 33 0.45 -0.93 14.76
CA GLN A 33 -0.50 0.19 14.77
C GLN A 33 -0.74 0.74 13.35
N VAL A 34 0.33 1.01 12.60
CA VAL A 34 0.23 1.53 11.22
C VAL A 34 -0.51 0.54 10.33
N MET A 35 -0.21 -0.76 10.47
CA MET A 35 -0.91 -1.81 9.75
C MET A 35 -2.41 -1.79 10.03
N LYS A 36 -2.83 -1.62 11.29
CA LYS A 36 -4.27 -1.50 11.62
C LYS A 36 -4.90 -0.28 10.96
N TRP A 37 -4.23 0.86 10.94
CA TRP A 37 -4.74 2.06 10.27
C TRP A 37 -4.92 1.84 8.76
N ILE A 38 -3.94 1.24 8.08
CA ILE A 38 -3.99 1.00 6.63
C ILE A 38 -4.99 -0.12 6.28
N HIS A 39 -4.93 -1.28 6.95
CA HIS A 39 -5.72 -2.46 6.59
C HIS A 39 -7.11 -2.51 7.24
N GLN A 40 -7.27 -2.06 8.49
CA GLN A 40 -8.57 -2.09 9.17
C GLN A 40 -9.38 -0.82 8.95
N ARG A 41 -8.71 0.36 8.98
CA ARG A 41 -9.40 1.65 8.82
C ARG A 41 -9.34 2.19 7.39
N GLY A 42 -8.51 1.62 6.51
CA GLY A 42 -8.35 2.11 5.14
C GLY A 42 -7.69 3.49 5.06
N VAL A 43 -7.04 3.94 6.13
CA VAL A 43 -6.45 5.28 6.20
C VAL A 43 -5.08 5.24 5.55
N THR A 44 -4.96 5.99 4.46
CA THR A 44 -3.72 6.14 3.69
C THR A 44 -2.98 7.44 3.96
N ASP A 45 -3.55 8.31 4.79
CA ASP A 45 -2.89 9.53 5.22
C ASP A 45 -2.13 9.30 6.53
N ILE A 46 -0.81 9.50 6.49
CA ILE A 46 0.06 9.41 7.66
C ILE A 46 -0.34 10.47 8.69
N ASP A 47 -0.81 11.66 8.29
CA ASP A 47 -1.22 12.70 9.23
C ASP A 47 -2.49 12.35 10.01
N ALA A 48 -3.38 11.58 9.39
CA ALA A 48 -4.62 11.13 10.02
C ALA A 48 -4.37 10.08 11.13
N MET A 49 -3.17 9.50 11.20
CA MET A 49 -2.79 8.55 12.25
C MET A 49 -2.43 9.30 13.55
N THR A 50 -3.46 9.68 14.32
CA THR A 50 -3.30 10.44 15.58
C THR A 50 -2.55 9.69 16.67
N ASP A 51 -2.54 8.37 16.62
CA ASP A 51 -1.85 7.50 17.58
C ASP A 51 -0.33 7.45 17.38
N ILE A 52 0.17 8.09 16.31
CA ILE A 52 1.60 8.12 15.94
C ILE A 52 2.20 9.47 16.31
N SER A 53 3.42 9.45 16.88
CA SER A 53 4.17 10.66 17.19
C SER A 53 4.46 11.49 15.93
N LYS A 54 4.56 12.82 16.08
CA LYS A 54 4.90 13.72 14.95
C LYS A 54 6.24 13.35 14.30
N SER A 55 7.25 13.03 15.11
CA SER A 55 8.57 12.61 14.64
C SER A 55 8.53 11.41 13.70
N LEU A 56 7.75 10.39 14.05
CA LEU A 56 7.62 9.17 13.25
C LEU A 56 6.84 9.43 11.96
N ARG A 57 5.83 10.32 12.00
CA ARG A 57 5.10 10.74 10.80
C ARG A 57 6.00 11.44 9.79
N GLU A 58 6.88 12.32 10.24
CA GLU A 58 7.85 13.01 9.37
C GLU A 58 8.82 12.02 8.71
N ILE A 59 9.41 11.12 9.51
CA ILE A 59 10.31 10.07 9.01
C ILE A 59 9.62 9.18 7.97
N LEU A 60 8.38 8.74 8.26
CA LEU A 60 7.60 7.92 7.34
C LEU A 60 7.29 8.66 6.05
N LYS A 61 6.95 9.96 6.11
CA LYS A 61 6.69 10.78 4.91
C LYS A 61 7.93 11.00 4.04
N GLU A 62 9.11 11.07 4.66
CA GLU A 62 10.38 11.20 3.94
C GLU A 62 10.76 9.90 3.24
N ARG A 63 10.72 8.77 3.95
CA ARG A 63 11.22 7.48 3.46
C ARG A 63 10.19 6.65 2.68
N THR A 64 8.92 6.84 2.97
CA THR A 64 7.84 5.99 2.47
C THR A 64 6.72 6.82 1.85
N GLU A 65 5.90 6.17 1.02
CA GLU A 65 4.67 6.75 0.49
C GLU A 65 3.53 5.76 0.67
N ILE A 66 2.29 6.25 0.76
CA ILE A 66 1.11 5.38 0.73
C ILE A 66 0.39 5.67 -0.59
N ARG A 67 0.65 4.83 -1.58
CA ARG A 67 0.02 4.97 -2.91
C ARG A 67 -0.93 3.82 -3.15
N LEU A 68 -2.20 4.13 -3.35
CA LEU A 68 -3.20 3.15 -3.78
C LEU A 68 -2.78 2.59 -5.15
N PRO A 69 -2.87 1.26 -5.37
CA PRO A 69 -2.70 0.73 -6.71
C PRO A 69 -3.72 1.40 -7.63
N LYS A 70 -3.25 2.00 -8.73
CA LYS A 70 -4.17 2.36 -9.81
C LYS A 70 -4.77 1.05 -10.31
N ILE A 71 -6.09 0.93 -10.24
CA ILE A 71 -6.81 -0.16 -10.89
C ILE A 71 -6.52 0.00 -12.39
N VAL A 72 -5.63 -0.84 -12.89
CA VAL A 72 -5.36 -0.94 -14.32
C VAL A 72 -6.43 -1.88 -14.84
N GLU A 73 -7.54 -1.27 -15.21
CA GLU A 73 -8.60 -1.72 -16.11
C GLU A 73 -9.15 -3.14 -15.98
N ASP A 74 -10.48 -3.15 -15.84
CA ASP A 74 -11.41 -4.24 -16.07
C ASP A 74 -10.99 -5.03 -17.31
N PHE A 75 -10.64 -6.31 -17.15
CA PHE A 75 -10.60 -7.21 -18.29
C PHE A 75 -12.06 -7.52 -18.61
N PRO A 76 -12.67 -6.97 -19.70
CA PRO A 76 -13.89 -7.55 -20.20
C PRO A 76 -13.54 -8.98 -20.57
N PHE A 77 -13.96 -9.90 -19.70
CA PHE A 77 -14.09 -11.32 -19.94
C PHE A 77 -14.44 -11.50 -21.42
N GLN A 78 -13.54 -12.12 -22.21
CA GLN A 78 -13.79 -12.46 -23.60
C GLN A 78 -14.91 -13.51 -23.64
N ARG A 79 -16.13 -13.06 -23.44
CA ARG A 79 -17.37 -13.81 -23.52
C ARG A 79 -17.84 -13.63 -24.96
N TRP A 80 -17.95 -14.76 -25.64
CA TRP A 80 -18.42 -14.92 -27.02
C TRP A 80 -17.41 -14.69 -28.15
N LYS A 81 -16.50 -15.65 -28.34
CA LYS A 81 -16.46 -16.31 -29.66
C LYS A 81 -17.62 -17.30 -29.75
N LEU A 82 -18.84 -16.76 -29.89
CA LEU A 82 -19.90 -17.46 -30.60
C LEU A 82 -19.45 -17.48 -32.07
N GLN A 83 -18.61 -18.44 -32.44
CA GLN A 83 -18.63 -18.91 -33.81
C GLN A 83 -19.85 -19.80 -33.91
N VAL A 84 -20.98 -19.16 -34.16
CA VAL A 84 -22.13 -19.78 -34.82
C VAL A 84 -21.63 -20.26 -36.18
N ASP A 85 -21.15 -21.50 -36.24
CA ASP A 85 -20.96 -22.18 -37.52
C ASP A 85 -22.35 -22.58 -38.04
N HIS A 86 -23.06 -21.56 -38.50
CA HIS A 86 -24.16 -21.73 -39.44
C HIS A 86 -23.63 -21.38 -40.82
N ARG A 87 -23.04 -22.36 -41.48
CA ARG A 87 -23.14 -22.48 -42.93
C ARG A 87 -23.45 -23.93 -43.28
N SER A 88 -24.57 -24.05 -43.99
CA SER A 88 -25.14 -25.25 -44.63
C SER A 88 -24.15 -26.00 -45.52
#